data_AF-A0A925XK16-F1
#
_entry.id   AF-A0A925XK16-F1
#
_cell.length_a   1.000
_cell.length_b   1.000
_cell.length_c   1.000
_cell.angle_alpha   90.00
_cell.angle_beta   90.00
_cell.angle_gamma   90.00
#
_symmetry.space_group_name_H-M   'P 1'
#
loop_
_entity.id
_entity.type
_entity.pdbx_description
1 polymer ?
#
loop_
_entity_poly.entity_id
_entity_poly.type
_entity_poly.pdbx_seq_one_letter_code
_entity_poly.pdbx_strand_id
1 'polypeptide(L)'
;MLLLIDNYDSFVHNLARYFVELGCEAHVVRNDAVTVAEVRELAPSAIVISPGPCTPREAGVSVSLIRELGPSIPMLGVCLGHQAIAAALGGQIIRADEPVHGRTSWVRHDERRLFARLPNPL
;
A
#
# COMPACT_ATOMS: atom_id res chain seq x y z
N MET A 1 -0.94 0.78 -16.67
CA MET A 1 -0.52 -0.29 -15.73
C MET A 1 -0.49 0.23 -14.29
N LEU A 2 -1.15 -0.49 -13.38
CA LEU A 2 -0.98 -0.40 -11.92
C LEU A 2 0.17 -1.30 -11.47
N LEU A 3 1.10 -0.75 -10.71
CA LEU A 3 2.18 -1.54 -10.12
C LEU A 3 1.84 -1.90 -8.68
N LEU A 4 1.93 -3.17 -8.32
CA LEU A 4 1.77 -3.65 -6.94
C LEU A 4 3.14 -4.09 -6.43
N ILE A 5 3.62 -3.44 -5.37
CA ILE A 5 4.81 -3.85 -4.63
C ILE A 5 4.39 -4.88 -3.58
N ASP A 6 4.81 -6.13 -3.78
CA ASP A 6 4.60 -7.25 -2.88
C ASP A 6 5.66 -7.28 -1.78
N ASN A 7 5.24 -7.05 -0.54
CA ASN A 7 6.05 -7.22 0.67
C ASN A 7 5.92 -8.64 1.24
N TYR A 8 5.88 -9.66 0.38
CA TYR A 8 5.69 -11.07 0.75
C TYR A 8 4.37 -11.33 1.48
N ASP A 9 3.28 -10.78 0.96
CA ASP A 9 1.94 -10.94 1.52
C ASP A 9 1.13 -12.03 0.85
N SER A 10 0.31 -12.72 1.66
CA SER A 10 -0.57 -13.78 1.16
C SER A 10 -1.80 -13.24 0.40
N PHE A 11 -2.13 -11.95 0.52
CA PHE A 11 -3.32 -11.34 -0.06
C PHE A 11 -3.04 -10.37 -1.22
N VAL A 12 -1.77 -10.15 -1.61
CA VAL A 12 -1.42 -9.24 -2.71
C VAL A 12 -2.12 -9.61 -4.03
N HIS A 13 -2.29 -10.91 -4.29
CA HIS A 13 -2.98 -11.39 -5.49
C HIS A 13 -4.50 -11.17 -5.44
N ASN A 14 -5.10 -11.07 -4.24
CA ASN A 14 -6.50 -10.68 -4.11
C ASN A 14 -6.68 -9.20 -4.50
N LEU A 15 -5.75 -8.33 -4.08
CA LEU A 15 -5.72 -6.93 -4.50
C LEU A 15 -5.55 -6.81 -6.01
N ALA A 16 -4.54 -7.49 -6.58
CA ALA A 16 -4.29 -7.49 -8.01
C ALA A 16 -5.51 -7.96 -8.81
N ARG A 17 -6.17 -9.03 -8.34
CA ARG A 17 -7.37 -9.58 -8.97
C ARG A 17 -8.51 -8.56 -9.01
N TYR A 18 -8.77 -7.86 -7.91
CA TYR A 18 -9.84 -6.87 -7.86
C TYR A 18 -9.59 -5.70 -8.82
N PHE A 19 -8.33 -5.25 -8.95
CA PHE A 19 -7.99 -4.23 -9.95
C PHE A 19 -8.20 -4.73 -11.39
N VAL A 20 -7.85 -5.98 -11.68
CA VAL A 20 -8.12 -6.60 -12.99
C VAL A 20 -9.63 -6.67 -13.28
N GLU A 21 -10.45 -7.01 -12.28
CA GLU A 21 -11.92 -7.02 -12.41
C GLU A 21 -12.50 -5.62 -12.67
N LEU A 22 -11.82 -4.57 -12.18
CA LEU A 22 -12.12 -3.17 -12.49
C LEU A 22 -11.55 -2.70 -13.83
N GLY A 23 -10.98 -3.61 -14.64
CA GLY A 23 -10.43 -3.30 -15.96
C GLY A 23 -9.02 -2.69 -15.94
N CYS A 24 -8.34 -2.71 -14.80
CA CYS A 24 -6.96 -2.23 -14.72
C CYS A 24 -5.97 -3.34 -15.07
N GLU A 25 -4.94 -3.00 -15.84
CA GLU A 25 -3.76 -3.86 -15.98
C GLU A 25 -2.94 -3.79 -14.68
N ALA A 26 -2.79 -4.92 -13.98
CA ALA A 26 -2.07 -5.01 -12.71
C ALA A 26 -0.79 -5.83 -12.86
N HIS A 27 0.34 -5.28 -12.43
CA HIS A 27 1.64 -5.94 -12.41
C HIS A 27 2.16 -6.05 -10.98
N VAL A 28 2.41 -7.27 -10.51
CA VAL A 28 2.90 -7.53 -9.14
C VAL A 28 4.40 -7.83 -9.19
N VAL A 29 5.17 -7.14 -8.37
CA VAL A 29 6.62 -7.30 -8.24
C VAL A 29 7.02 -7.27 -6.76
N ARG A 30 7.98 -8.11 -6.37
CA ARG A 30 8.46 -8.14 -4.98
C ARG A 30 9.28 -6.91 -4.64
N ASN A 31 9.24 -6.51 -3.37
CA ASN A 31 9.92 -5.33 -2.84
C ASN A 31 11.46 -5.35 -2.92
N ASP A 32 12.05 -6.49 -3.27
CA ASP A 32 13.48 -6.75 -3.42
C ASP A 32 13.88 -7.10 -4.86
N ALA A 33 12.89 -7.23 -5.76
CA ALA A 33 13.09 -7.58 -7.16
C ALA A 33 13.08 -6.36 -8.09
N VAL A 34 12.94 -5.14 -7.54
CA VAL A 34 12.90 -3.90 -8.31
C VAL A 34 13.52 -2.74 -7.54
N THR A 35 14.16 -1.83 -8.27
CA THR A 35 14.72 -0.58 -7.78
C THR A 35 13.80 0.60 -8.07
N VAL A 36 13.97 1.71 -7.34
CA VAL A 36 13.20 2.94 -7.59
C VAL A 36 13.42 3.49 -9.00
N ALA A 37 14.64 3.33 -9.55
CA ALA A 37 14.96 3.74 -10.90
C ALA A 37 14.19 2.92 -11.95
N GLU A 38 14.17 1.60 -11.81
CA GLU A 38 13.38 0.73 -12.70
C GLU A 38 11.88 1.02 -12.59
N VAL A 39 11.34 1.26 -11.39
CA VAL A 39 9.93 1.68 -11.23
C VAL A 39 9.65 3.00 -11.94
N ARG A 40 10.59 3.95 -11.90
CA ARG A 40 10.48 5.23 -12.60
C ARG A 40 10.44 5.04 -14.12
N GLU A 41 11.26 4.13 -14.64
CA GLU A 41 11.28 3.78 -16.07
C GLU A 41 10.04 3.02 -16.53
N LEU A 42 9.48 2.15 -15.67
CA LEU A 42 8.21 1.46 -15.91
C LEU A 42 7.02 2.42 -16.03
N ALA A 43 7.14 3.66 -15.53
CA ALA A 43 6.14 4.72 -15.60
C ALA A 43 4.70 4.26 -15.23
N PRO A 44 4.49 3.63 -14.05
CA PRO A 44 3.17 3.16 -13.65
C PRO A 44 2.21 4.33 -13.44
N SER A 45 0.92 4.11 -13.75
CA SER A 45 -0.11 5.15 -13.57
C SER A 45 -0.49 5.36 -12.09
N ALA A 46 -0.34 4.32 -11.27
CA ALA A 46 -0.40 4.39 -9.82
C ALA A 46 0.31 3.17 -9.21
N ILE A 47 0.69 3.27 -7.93
CA ILE A 47 1.39 2.21 -7.21
C ILE A 47 0.58 1.79 -5.98
N VAL A 48 0.44 0.48 -5.77
CA VAL A 48 -0.15 -0.11 -4.57
C VAL A 48 0.94 -0.83 -3.80
N ILE A 49 1.05 -0.57 -2.50
CA ILE A 49 2.03 -1.21 -1.63
C ILE A 49 1.26 -2.18 -0.74
N SER A 50 1.54 -3.46 -0.92
CA SER A 50 0.78 -4.54 -0.30
C SER A 50 0.95 -4.55 1.22
N PRO A 51 0.10 -5.31 1.94
CA PRO A 51 0.42 -5.77 3.28
C PRO A 51 1.74 -6.55 3.29
N GLY A 52 2.18 -6.99 4.47
CA GLY A 52 3.35 -7.84 4.61
C GLY A 52 3.67 -8.08 6.09
N PRO A 53 4.54 -9.04 6.41
CA PRO A 53 5.09 -9.19 7.75
C PRO A 53 6.08 -8.06 8.06
N CYS A 54 6.56 -8.01 9.31
CA CYS A 54 7.62 -7.11 9.74
C CYS A 54 7.23 -5.62 9.81
N THR A 55 8.23 -4.74 10.00
CA THR A 55 8.04 -3.29 10.14
C THR A 55 8.40 -2.54 8.85
N PRO A 56 7.98 -1.27 8.66
CA PRO A 56 8.36 -0.47 7.50
C PRO A 56 9.87 -0.37 7.25
N ARG A 57 10.69 -0.49 8.31
CA ARG A 57 12.15 -0.47 8.19
C ARG A 57 12.69 -1.65 7.39
N GLU A 58 11.93 -2.73 7.33
CA GLU A 58 12.30 -4.00 6.68
C GLU A 58 11.55 -4.20 5.35
N ALA A 59 10.72 -3.24 4.93
CA ALA A 59 9.85 -3.34 3.75
C ALA A 59 10.57 -3.08 2.40
N GLY A 60 11.84 -3.48 2.30
CA GLY A 60 12.65 -3.39 1.07
C GLY A 60 12.65 -1.99 0.44
N VAL A 61 12.38 -1.93 -0.87
CA VAL A 61 12.34 -0.69 -1.66
C VAL A 61 11.19 0.25 -1.28
N SER A 62 10.16 -0.23 -0.56
CA SER A 62 8.88 0.47 -0.39
C SER A 62 9.02 1.89 0.16
N VAL A 63 9.81 2.09 1.23
CA VAL A 63 9.97 3.41 1.86
C VAL A 63 10.69 4.40 0.93
N SER A 64 11.76 3.96 0.25
CA SER A 64 12.50 4.80 -0.71
C SER A 64 11.63 5.14 -1.91
N LEU A 65 10.87 4.16 -2.42
CA LEU A 65 9.92 4.33 -3.51
C LEU A 65 8.85 5.38 -3.16
N ILE A 66 8.27 5.34 -1.95
CA ILE A 66 7.29 6.35 -1.50
C ILE A 66 7.93 7.74 -1.44
N ARG A 67 9.13 7.86 -0.89
CA ARG A 67 9.82 9.16 -0.75
C ARG A 67 10.12 9.80 -2.10
N GLU A 68 10.60 9.01 -3.06
CA GLU A 68 11.05 9.52 -4.35
C GLU A 68 9.93 9.69 -5.36
N LEU A 69 8.94 8.79 -5.38
CA LEU A 69 7.89 8.76 -6.41
C LEU A 69 6.51 9.15 -5.89
N GLY A 70 6.27 9.12 -4.59
CA GLY A 70 4.98 9.51 -3.99
C GLY A 70 4.52 10.93 -4.31
N PRO A 71 5.42 11.93 -4.48
CA PRO A 71 5.01 13.27 -4.92
C PRO A 71 4.46 13.35 -6.34
N SER A 72 4.76 12.38 -7.21
CA SER A 72 4.43 12.42 -8.65
C SER A 72 3.50 11.30 -9.11
N ILE A 73 3.49 10.16 -8.40
CA ILE A 73 2.69 8.99 -8.76
C ILE A 73 1.69 8.72 -7.62
N PRO A 74 0.38 8.62 -7.90
CA PRO A 74 -0.61 8.27 -6.88
C PRO A 74 -0.29 6.92 -6.22
N MET A 75 -0.39 6.86 -4.88
CA MET A 75 -0.08 5.66 -4.11
C MET A 75 -1.19 5.26 -3.15
N LEU A 76 -1.41 3.95 -3.03
CA LEU A 76 -2.26 3.33 -2.00
C LEU A 76 -1.43 2.33 -1.19
N GLY A 77 -1.36 2.52 0.12
CA GLY A 77 -0.72 1.57 1.03
C GLY A 77 -1.76 0.80 1.85
N VAL A 78 -1.63 -0.53 1.92
CA VAL A 78 -2.52 -1.39 2.70
C VAL A 78 -1.73 -2.05 3.83
N CYS A 79 -2.22 -1.97 5.07
CA CYS A 79 -1.55 -2.54 6.25
C CYS A 79 -0.08 -2.07 6.38
N LEU A 80 0.91 -2.94 6.15
CA LEU A 80 2.33 -2.56 6.12
C LEU A 80 2.60 -1.44 5.11
N GLY A 81 1.95 -1.46 3.95
CA GLY A 81 2.08 -0.36 2.97
C GLY A 81 1.59 0.98 3.52
N HIS A 82 0.54 1.00 4.34
CA HIS A 82 0.07 2.23 5.00
C HIS A 82 1.09 2.72 6.03
N GLN A 83 1.66 1.81 6.82
CA GLN A 83 2.73 2.11 7.77
C GLN A 83 3.99 2.62 7.07
N ALA A 84 4.33 2.07 5.90
CA ALA A 84 5.44 2.53 5.08
C ALA A 84 5.24 3.96 4.58
N ILE A 85 4.01 4.33 4.19
CA ILE A 85 3.67 5.72 3.84
C ILE A 85 3.88 6.64 5.04
N ALA A 86 3.37 6.27 6.21
CA ALA A 86 3.58 7.05 7.42
C ALA A 86 5.08 7.24 7.72
N ALA A 87 5.88 6.16 7.69
CA ALA A 87 7.32 6.20 7.94
C ALA A 87 8.08 7.04 6.89
N ALA A 88 7.70 6.95 5.62
CA ALA A 88 8.30 7.72 4.54
C ALA A 88 8.11 9.23 4.74
N LEU A 89 6.96 9.62 5.30
CA LEU A 89 6.57 11.00 5.58
C LEU A 89 6.95 11.48 7.00
N GLY A 90 7.76 10.71 7.74
CA GLY A 90 8.26 11.09 9.07
C GLY A 90 7.33 10.76 10.24
N GLY A 91 6.24 10.02 10.00
CA GLY A 91 5.36 9.50 11.03
C GLY A 91 6.01 8.40 11.88
N GLN A 92 5.50 8.22 13.10
CA GLN A 92 5.93 7.16 14.01
C GLN A 92 4.94 6.00 14.00
N ILE A 93 5.46 4.78 13.90
CA ILE A 93 4.68 3.55 13.96
C ILE A 93 4.92 2.94 15.33
N ILE A 94 3.90 3.05 16.19
CA ILE A 94 3.93 2.55 17.56
C ILE A 94 3.06 1.31 17.69
N ARG A 95 3.35 0.49 18.70
CA ARG A 95 2.56 -0.69 19.00
C ARG A 95 1.20 -0.28 19.56
N ALA A 96 0.12 -0.91 19.09
CA ALA A 96 -1.20 -0.78 19.69
C ALA A 96 -1.25 -1.47 21.05
N ASP A 97 -2.14 -1.01 21.93
CA ASP A 97 -2.29 -1.56 23.29
C ASP A 97 -2.71 -3.03 23.28
N GLU A 98 -3.52 -3.43 22.30
CA GLU A 98 -4.04 -4.79 22.16
C GLU A 98 -3.88 -5.36 20.74
N PRO A 99 -3.64 -6.67 20.58
CA PRO A 99 -3.68 -7.33 19.29
C PRO A 99 -5.12 -7.49 18.80
N VAL A 100 -5.42 -6.94 17.62
CA VAL A 100 -6.78 -6.95 17.00
C VAL A 100 -6.90 -7.86 15.78
N HIS A 101 -5.87 -8.65 15.47
CA HIS A 101 -5.88 -9.52 14.29
C HIS A 101 -7.03 -10.54 14.34
N GLY A 102 -7.74 -10.71 13.22
CA GLY A 102 -8.90 -11.61 13.12
C GLY A 102 -10.19 -11.08 13.74
N ARG A 103 -10.25 -9.80 14.13
CA ARG A 103 -11.46 -9.14 14.64
C ARG A 103 -11.94 -8.07 13.66
N THR A 104 -13.26 -7.88 13.59
CA THR A 104 -13.86 -6.76 12.89
C THR A 104 -13.80 -5.50 13.75
N SER A 105 -13.75 -4.34 13.11
CA SER A 105 -13.74 -3.05 13.78
C SER A 105 -14.51 -2.05 12.92
N TRP A 106 -15.31 -1.21 13.58
CA TRP A 106 -15.97 -0.09 12.94
C TRP A 106 -14.94 1.00 12.63
N VAL A 107 -14.91 1.47 11.38
CA VAL A 107 -14.03 2.57 10.95
C VAL A 107 -14.86 3.82 10.71
N ARG A 108 -14.66 4.84 11.55
CA ARG A 108 -15.21 6.18 11.30
C ARG A 108 -14.31 6.91 10.32
N HIS A 109 -14.90 7.56 9.33
CA HIS A 109 -14.16 8.32 8.31
C HIS A 109 -14.79 9.70 8.07
N ASP A 110 -14.12 10.53 7.30
CA ASP A 110 -14.49 11.93 7.04
C ASP A 110 -15.42 12.13 5.82
N GLU A 111 -15.92 11.02 5.25
CA GLU A 111 -16.79 10.95 4.06
C GLU A 111 -16.23 11.65 2.81
N ARG A 112 -14.90 11.80 2.71
CA ARG A 112 -14.24 12.50 1.60
C ARG A 112 -13.38 11.59 0.76
N ARG A 113 -13.12 12.01 -0.47
CA ARG A 113 -12.17 11.38 -1.42
C ARG A 113 -12.44 9.88 -1.55
N LEU A 114 -11.50 9.04 -1.12
CA LEU A 114 -11.59 7.58 -1.19
C LEU A 114 -12.80 7.04 -0.42
N PHE A 115 -13.22 7.71 0.66
CA PHE A 115 -14.33 7.30 1.50
C PHE A 115 -15.66 8.00 1.16
N ALA A 116 -15.72 8.74 0.05
CA ALA A 116 -16.95 9.41 -0.35
C ALA A 116 -18.04 8.38 -0.70
N ARG A 117 -19.25 8.57 -0.14
CA ARG A 117 -20.44 7.72 -0.33
C ARG A 117 -20.32 6.29 0.22
N LEU A 118 -19.36 6.01 1.10
CA LEU A 118 -19.32 4.77 1.87
C LEU A 118 -20.12 4.91 3.19
N PRO A 119 -20.68 3.81 3.75
CA PRO A 119 -21.33 3.83 5.05
C PRO A 119 -20.41 4.35 6.16
N ASN A 120 -20.95 5.12 7.10
CA ASN A 120 -20.21 5.67 8.24
C ASN A 120 -20.94 5.36 9.56
N PRO A 121 -20.41 4.46 10.42
CA PRO A 121 -19.14 3.76 10.26
C PRO A 121 -19.16 2.66 9.18
N LEU A 122 -17.98 2.38 8.63
CA LEU A 122 -17.68 1.22 7.78
C LEU A 122 -17.36 -0.02 8.62
#